data_AF-A0AAE2U2L7-F1
#
_entry.id   AF-A0AAE2U2L7-F1
#
_cell.length_a   1.000
_cell.length_b   1.000
_cell.length_c   1.000
_cell.angle_alpha   90.00
_cell.angle_beta   90.00
_cell.angle_gamma   90.00
#
_symmetry.space_group_name_H-M   'P 1'
#
loop_
_entity.id
_entity.type
_entity.pdbx_description
1 polymer ?
#
loop_
_entity_poly.entity_id
_entity_poly.type
_entity_poly.pdbx_seq_one_letter_code
_entity_poly.pdbx_strand_id
1 'polypeptide(L)'
;MASPNKQQKRAQRAKTKAKQNRTQRAVATKPDAFAGDDSRIDLESVDLTELFVEMRTAGETSQQALCAVFLAHPLLALVLEQEGEEEATNFILAALIEYRQWATDSDDEAAALAWIESPQFQADYVAASQALTNSAD
;
A
#
# COMPACT_ATOMS: atom_id res chain seq x y z
N MET A 1 22.60 4.61 61.75
CA MET A 1 21.26 4.38 61.17
C MET A 1 20.99 5.43 60.08
N ALA A 2 20.62 5.02 58.87
CA ALA A 2 20.49 5.95 57.74
C ALA A 2 19.16 6.73 57.81
N SER A 3 19.25 8.07 57.78
CA SER A 3 18.14 9.01 57.95
C SER A 3 16.93 8.75 57.02
N PRO A 4 15.68 8.93 57.50
CA PRO A 4 14.43 8.69 56.75
C PRO A 4 14.37 9.36 55.38
N ASN A 5 15.04 10.49 55.22
CA ASN A 5 15.03 11.29 53.99
C ASN A 5 15.75 10.58 52.81
N LYS A 6 16.75 9.72 53.09
CA LYS A 6 17.42 8.90 52.07
C LYS A 6 16.55 7.73 51.60
N GLN A 7 15.65 7.23 52.44
CA GLN A 7 14.74 6.13 52.07
C GLN A 7 13.62 6.62 51.14
N GLN A 8 13.06 7.80 51.40
CA GLN A 8 12.02 8.39 50.53
C GLN A 8 12.54 8.72 49.12
N LYS A 9 13.78 9.22 48.99
CA LYS A 9 14.42 9.45 47.67
C LYS A 9 14.65 8.15 46.88
N ARG A 10 14.97 7.03 47.55
CA ARG A 10 15.10 5.72 46.91
C ARG A 10 13.75 5.16 46.46
N ALA A 11 12.71 5.30 47.30
CA ALA A 11 11.35 4.87 46.97
C ALA A 11 10.77 5.64 45.78
N GLN A 12 11.01 6.95 45.68
CA GLN A 12 10.56 7.75 44.53
C GLN A 12 11.27 7.35 43.23
N ARG A 13 12.60 7.14 43.26
CA ARG A 13 13.35 6.67 42.08
C ARG A 13 12.90 5.29 41.60
N ALA A 14 12.55 4.38 42.52
CA ALA A 14 12.00 3.08 42.17
C ALA A 14 10.63 3.18 41.47
N LYS A 15 9.74 4.07 41.94
CA LYS A 15 8.44 4.31 41.32
C LYS A 15 8.55 4.91 39.91
N THR A 16 9.47 5.84 39.69
CA THR A 16 9.70 6.42 38.36
C THR A 16 10.26 5.39 37.36
N LYS A 17 11.20 4.53 37.80
CA LYS A 17 11.77 3.46 36.95
C LYS A 17 10.75 2.38 36.59
N ALA A 18 9.83 2.06 37.50
CA ALA A 18 8.73 1.12 37.25
C ALA A 18 7.71 1.67 36.24
N LYS A 19 7.40 2.97 36.29
CA LYS A 19 6.49 3.61 35.33
C LYS A 19 7.10 3.70 33.93
N GLN A 20 8.38 4.05 33.81
CA GLN A 20 9.11 4.06 32.52
C GLN A 20 9.27 2.65 31.91
N ASN A 21 9.55 1.62 32.72
CA ASN A 21 9.63 0.25 32.20
C ASN A 21 8.24 -0.27 31.73
N ARG A 22 7.15 0.18 32.37
CA ARG A 22 5.78 -0.13 31.95
C ARG A 22 5.37 0.56 30.65
N THR A 23 5.79 1.80 30.40
CA THR A 23 5.54 2.46 29.09
C THR A 23 6.44 1.93 27.99
N GLN A 24 7.70 1.58 28.26
CA GLN A 24 8.58 0.97 27.25
C GLN A 24 8.12 -0.43 26.83
N ARG A 25 7.44 -1.18 27.71
CA ARG A 25 6.78 -2.46 27.35
C ARG A 25 5.44 -2.31 26.64
N ALA A 26 4.81 -1.14 26.67
CA ALA A 26 3.58 -0.86 25.93
C ALA A 26 3.85 -0.35 24.50
N VAL A 27 5.08 0.12 24.24
CA VAL A 27 5.57 0.56 22.90
C VAL A 27 6.57 -0.46 22.33
N ALA A 28 6.69 -1.64 22.94
CA ALA A 28 7.23 -2.79 22.25
C ALA A 28 6.05 -3.45 21.56
N THR A 29 5.80 -3.09 20.30
CA THR A 29 5.16 -3.99 19.32
C THR A 29 5.84 -5.33 19.55
N LYS A 30 5.11 -6.30 20.13
CA LYS A 30 5.64 -7.65 20.22
C LYS A 30 5.96 -8.03 18.78
N PRO A 31 7.22 -8.40 18.43
CA PRO A 31 7.40 -9.13 17.20
C PRO A 31 6.53 -10.38 17.37
N ASP A 32 5.54 -10.51 16.50
CA ASP A 32 4.63 -11.63 16.56
C ASP A 32 5.47 -12.90 16.54
N ALA A 33 5.20 -13.83 17.45
CA ALA A 33 5.99 -15.07 17.54
C ALA A 33 5.71 -16.01 16.36
N PHE A 34 4.85 -15.57 15.43
CA PHE A 34 4.55 -16.13 14.13
C PHE A 34 5.11 -15.31 12.95
N ALA A 35 5.91 -14.27 13.21
CA ALA A 35 6.68 -13.58 12.17
C ALA A 35 7.84 -14.48 11.71
N GLY A 36 7.50 -15.65 11.15
CA GLY A 36 8.32 -16.17 10.07
C GLY A 36 8.28 -15.07 9.01
N ASP A 37 9.44 -14.49 8.73
CA ASP A 37 9.71 -13.53 7.65
C ASP A 37 8.53 -13.42 6.67
N ASP A 38 7.54 -12.59 7.03
CA ASP A 38 6.33 -12.47 6.23
C ASP A 38 6.73 -11.55 5.08
N SER A 39 7.39 -12.14 4.09
CA SER A 39 7.87 -11.49 2.88
C SER A 39 6.72 -11.09 1.95
N ARG A 40 5.47 -11.16 2.44
CA ARG A 40 4.29 -10.69 1.75
C ARG A 40 4.33 -9.17 1.63
N ILE A 41 3.81 -8.70 0.52
CA ILE A 41 3.64 -7.29 0.25
C ILE A 41 2.61 -6.70 1.22
N ASP A 42 2.99 -5.60 1.85
CA ASP A 42 2.03 -4.77 2.57
C ASP A 42 1.33 -3.84 1.58
N LEU A 43 0.15 -4.24 1.11
CA LEU A 43 -0.65 -3.50 0.13
C LEU A 43 -1.07 -2.12 0.64
N GLU A 44 -1.13 -1.89 1.95
CA GLU A 44 -1.51 -0.58 2.51
C GLU A 44 -0.35 0.43 2.52
N SER A 45 0.90 -0.04 2.42
CA SER A 45 2.10 0.81 2.47
C SER A 45 2.92 0.81 1.18
N VAL A 46 2.48 0.09 0.15
CA VAL A 46 3.14 0.09 -1.16
C VAL A 46 3.10 1.48 -1.78
N ASP A 47 4.26 2.02 -2.16
CA ASP A 47 4.34 3.29 -2.86
C ASP A 47 4.09 3.08 -4.36
N LEU A 48 2.98 3.63 -4.85
CA LEU A 48 2.56 3.55 -6.25
C LEU A 48 3.00 4.76 -7.08
N THR A 49 3.72 5.72 -6.50
CA THR A 49 4.05 6.99 -7.17
C THR A 49 4.83 6.78 -8.46
N GLU A 50 5.81 5.88 -8.48
CA GLU A 50 6.59 5.60 -9.70
C GLU A 50 5.70 5.00 -10.81
N LEU A 51 4.88 4.00 -10.48
CA LEU A 51 3.90 3.41 -11.39
C LEU A 51 2.94 4.48 -11.94
N PHE A 52 2.44 5.38 -11.10
CA PHE A 52 1.53 6.45 -11.53
C PHE A 52 2.20 7.46 -12.48
N VAL A 53 3.47 7.77 -12.25
CA VAL A 53 4.24 8.64 -13.17
C VAL A 53 4.42 7.96 -14.53
N GLU A 54 4.75 6.66 -14.56
CA GLU A 54 4.87 5.89 -15.80
C GLU A 54 3.53 5.81 -16.54
N MET A 55 2.44 5.49 -15.82
CA MET A 55 1.08 5.45 -16.34
C MET A 55 0.66 6.79 -16.95
N ARG A 56 0.95 7.91 -16.26
CA ARG A 56 0.64 9.26 -16.76
C ARG A 56 1.41 9.56 -18.03
N THR A 57 2.70 9.24 -18.06
CA THR A 57 3.58 9.47 -19.21
C THR A 57 3.08 8.70 -20.44
N ALA A 58 2.73 7.41 -20.27
CA ALA A 58 2.13 6.63 -21.35
C ALA A 58 0.73 7.15 -21.75
N GLY A 59 -0.04 7.64 -20.77
CA GLY A 59 -1.35 8.24 -20.96
C GLY A 59 -1.35 9.49 -21.84
N GLU A 60 -0.22 10.19 -21.97
CA GLU A 60 -0.06 11.29 -22.93
C GLU A 60 -0.17 10.81 -24.39
N THR A 61 0.15 9.54 -24.65
CA THR A 61 -0.03 8.91 -25.97
C THR A 61 -1.45 8.43 -26.17
N SER A 62 -1.96 7.61 -25.25
CA SER A 62 -3.35 7.13 -25.25
C SER A 62 -3.74 6.48 -23.92
N GLN A 63 -5.05 6.39 -23.66
CA GLN A 63 -5.56 5.65 -22.50
C GLN A 63 -5.23 4.15 -22.58
N GLN A 64 -5.21 3.55 -23.79
CA GLN A 64 -4.74 2.18 -23.98
C GLN A 64 -3.26 2.01 -23.57
N ALA A 65 -2.39 2.98 -23.90
CA ALA A 65 -0.97 2.92 -23.52
C ALA A 65 -0.78 3.01 -21.99
N LEU A 66 -1.57 3.85 -21.32
CA LEU A 66 -1.64 3.88 -19.86
C LEU A 66 -2.06 2.52 -19.28
N CYS A 67 -3.14 1.92 -19.80
CA CYS A 67 -3.59 0.61 -19.35
C CYS A 67 -2.53 -0.47 -19.59
N ALA A 68 -1.78 -0.39 -20.70
CA ALA A 68 -0.73 -1.35 -21.02
C ALA A 68 0.44 -1.27 -20.02
N VAL A 69 0.88 -0.07 -19.64
CA VAL A 69 1.90 0.11 -18.58
C VAL A 69 1.43 -0.48 -17.26
N PHE A 70 0.19 -0.17 -16.87
CA PHE A 70 -0.37 -0.69 -15.62
C PHE A 70 -0.46 -2.22 -15.61
N LEU A 71 -1.02 -2.81 -16.67
CA LEU A 71 -1.20 -4.26 -16.81
C LEU A 71 0.12 -5.03 -16.92
N ALA A 72 1.17 -4.41 -17.49
CA ALA A 72 2.48 -5.02 -17.62
C ALA A 72 3.35 -4.88 -16.36
N HIS A 73 2.91 -4.09 -15.37
CA HIS A 73 3.73 -3.78 -14.20
C HIS A 73 3.92 -5.03 -13.32
N PRO A 74 5.17 -5.36 -12.91
CA PRO A 74 5.47 -6.59 -12.18
C PRO A 74 4.76 -6.70 -10.83
N LEU A 75 4.33 -5.57 -10.26
CA LEU A 75 3.55 -5.54 -9.04
C LEU A 75 2.27 -6.37 -9.14
N LEU A 76 1.55 -6.34 -10.27
CA LEU A 76 0.30 -7.09 -10.40
C LEU A 76 0.53 -8.60 -10.32
N ALA A 77 1.62 -9.09 -10.92
CA ALA A 77 2.00 -10.49 -10.81
C ALA A 77 2.39 -10.86 -9.37
N LEU A 78 3.08 -9.96 -8.67
CA LEU A 78 3.45 -10.16 -7.26
C LEU A 78 2.22 -10.23 -6.35
N VAL A 79 1.26 -9.30 -6.50
CA VAL A 79 0.02 -9.31 -5.72
C VAL A 79 -0.79 -10.57 -5.99
N LEU A 80 -0.91 -10.97 -7.27
CA LEU A 80 -1.61 -12.21 -7.63
C LEU A 80 -0.95 -13.45 -7.02
N GLU A 81 0.39 -13.51 -7.03
CA GLU A 81 1.15 -14.63 -6.46
C GLU A 81 1.00 -14.73 -4.95
N GLN A 82 1.06 -13.60 -4.24
CA GLN A 82 1.09 -13.57 -2.78
C GLN A 82 -0.30 -13.55 -2.14
N GLU A 83 -1.20 -12.74 -2.68
CA GLU A 83 -2.52 -12.45 -2.09
C GLU A 83 -3.64 -13.24 -2.78
N GLY A 84 -3.49 -13.60 -4.05
CA GLY A 84 -4.48 -14.36 -4.81
C GLY A 84 -5.33 -13.48 -5.74
N GLU A 85 -6.27 -14.12 -6.44
CA GLU A 85 -7.04 -13.48 -7.53
C GLU A 85 -8.04 -12.43 -7.03
N GLU A 86 -8.72 -12.70 -5.90
CA GLU A 86 -9.71 -11.77 -5.32
C GLU A 86 -9.04 -10.48 -4.85
N GLU A 87 -7.95 -10.61 -4.09
CA GLU A 87 -7.15 -9.51 -3.59
C GLU A 87 -6.45 -8.75 -4.72
N ALA A 88 -5.92 -9.43 -5.73
CA ALA A 88 -5.35 -8.77 -6.91
C ALA A 88 -6.40 -7.96 -7.68
N THR A 89 -7.63 -8.47 -7.80
CA THR A 89 -8.72 -7.73 -8.46
C THR A 89 -9.10 -6.48 -7.67
N ASN A 90 -9.21 -6.60 -6.34
CA ASN A 90 -9.46 -5.46 -5.47
C ASN A 90 -8.33 -4.42 -5.54
N PHE A 91 -7.07 -4.88 -5.55
CA PHE A 91 -5.91 -4.03 -5.69
C PHE A 91 -5.91 -3.28 -7.02
N ILE A 92 -6.22 -3.96 -8.13
CA ILE A 92 -6.32 -3.33 -9.46
C ILE A 92 -7.32 -2.17 -9.43
N LEU A 93 -8.51 -2.38 -8.89
CA LEU A 93 -9.54 -1.33 -8.79
C LEU A 93 -9.08 -0.18 -7.89
N ALA A 94 -8.56 -0.48 -6.70
CA ALA A 94 -8.07 0.51 -5.75
C ALA A 94 -6.94 1.37 -6.36
N ALA A 95 -5.94 0.73 -6.99
CA ALA A 95 -4.82 1.43 -7.62
C ALA A 95 -5.26 2.33 -8.78
N LEU A 96 -6.26 1.92 -9.58
CA LEU A 96 -6.80 2.76 -10.66
C LEU A 96 -7.59 3.96 -10.13
N ILE A 97 -8.34 3.78 -9.03
CA ILE A 97 -9.03 4.87 -8.34
C ILE A 97 -8.00 5.88 -7.80
N GLU A 98 -7.00 5.39 -7.07
CA GLU A 98 -5.96 6.21 -6.48
C GLU A 98 -5.15 6.94 -7.56
N TYR A 99 -4.77 6.26 -8.63
CA TYR A 99 -4.13 6.88 -9.80
C TYR A 99 -4.98 8.03 -10.35
N ARG A 100 -6.30 7.82 -10.48
CA ARG A 100 -7.18 8.83 -11.05
C ARG A 100 -7.29 10.05 -10.14
N GLN A 101 -7.36 9.84 -8.84
CA GLN A 101 -7.37 10.91 -7.85
C GLN A 101 -6.05 11.70 -7.87
N TRP A 102 -4.92 10.99 -7.84
CA TRP A 102 -3.58 11.57 -7.94
C TRP A 102 -3.35 12.37 -9.24
N ALA A 103 -3.78 11.83 -10.38
CA ALA A 103 -3.57 12.46 -11.68
C ALA A 103 -4.42 13.71 -11.90
N THR A 104 -5.58 13.79 -11.24
CA THR A 104 -6.52 14.92 -11.37
C THR A 104 -6.48 15.91 -10.21
N ASP A 105 -5.66 15.64 -9.18
CA ASP A 105 -5.59 16.41 -7.93
C ASP A 105 -6.99 16.57 -7.31
N SER A 106 -7.73 15.45 -7.25
CA SER A 106 -9.11 15.38 -6.80
C SER A 106 -9.34 14.15 -5.94
N ASP A 107 -9.97 14.32 -4.78
CA ASP A 107 -10.37 13.21 -3.90
C ASP A 107 -11.75 12.61 -4.29
N ASP A 108 -12.26 12.88 -5.49
CA ASP A 108 -13.59 12.40 -5.93
C ASP A 108 -13.53 10.95 -6.40
N GLU A 109 -13.67 10.03 -5.44
CA GLU A 109 -13.74 8.59 -5.68
C GLU A 109 -14.89 8.19 -6.64
N ALA A 110 -16.04 8.86 -6.56
CA ALA A 110 -17.19 8.54 -7.41
C ALA A 110 -16.91 8.90 -8.87
N ALA A 111 -16.25 10.03 -9.12
CA ALA A 111 -15.78 10.40 -10.45
C ALA A 111 -14.69 9.45 -10.96
N ALA A 112 -13.80 8.98 -10.09
CA ALA A 112 -12.79 7.99 -10.44
C ALA A 112 -13.41 6.64 -10.83
N LEU A 113 -14.37 6.17 -10.04
CA LEU A 113 -15.11 4.93 -10.32
C LEU A 113 -15.90 5.05 -11.63
N ALA A 114 -16.62 6.15 -11.85
CA ALA A 114 -17.34 6.40 -13.09
C ALA A 114 -16.41 6.45 -14.33
N TRP A 115 -15.16 6.87 -14.16
CA TRP A 115 -14.16 6.82 -15.22
C TRP A 115 -13.74 5.38 -15.54
N ILE A 116 -13.47 4.54 -14.53
CA ILE A 116 -13.12 3.13 -14.69
C ILE A 116 -14.28 2.34 -15.30
N GLU A 117 -15.51 2.61 -14.87
CA GLU A 117 -16.73 1.98 -15.38
C GLU A 117 -17.14 2.47 -16.77
N SER A 118 -16.48 3.50 -17.30
CA SER A 118 -16.83 4.05 -18.60
C SER A 118 -16.57 3.03 -19.73
N PRO A 119 -17.44 2.98 -20.76
CA PRO A 119 -17.24 2.07 -21.89
C PRO A 119 -15.90 2.27 -22.61
N GLN A 120 -15.41 3.52 -22.64
CA GLN A 120 -14.13 3.85 -23.28
C GLN A 120 -12.97 3.23 -22.50
N PHE A 121 -12.94 3.40 -21.18
CA PHE A 121 -11.88 2.83 -20.34
C PHE A 121 -11.87 1.31 -20.41
N GLN A 122 -13.03 0.67 -20.33
CA GLN A 122 -13.14 -0.79 -20.45
C GLN A 122 -12.64 -1.30 -21.81
N ALA A 123 -12.98 -0.61 -22.89
CA ALA A 123 -12.51 -0.96 -24.23
C ALA A 123 -10.98 -0.83 -24.35
N ASP A 124 -10.41 0.27 -23.84
CA ASP A 124 -8.96 0.52 -23.88
C ASP A 124 -8.20 -0.46 -22.97
N TYR A 125 -8.75 -0.81 -21.81
CA TYR A 125 -8.20 -1.80 -20.90
C TYR A 125 -8.15 -3.21 -21.53
N VAL A 126 -9.24 -3.62 -22.19
CA VAL A 126 -9.30 -4.90 -22.92
C VAL A 126 -8.37 -4.90 -24.13
N ALA A 127 -8.27 -3.79 -24.87
CA ALA A 127 -7.34 -3.67 -25.99
C ALA A 127 -5.88 -3.75 -25.52
N ALA A 128 -5.56 -3.14 -24.37
CA ALA A 128 -4.25 -3.23 -23.75
C ALA A 128 -3.91 -4.67 -23.31
N SER A 129 -4.83 -5.37 -22.65
CA SER A 129 -4.60 -6.76 -22.22
C SER A 129 -4.39 -7.70 -23.41
N GLN A 130 -5.17 -7.55 -24.47
CA GLN A 130 -4.99 -8.33 -25.70
C GLN A 130 -3.64 -8.05 -26.37
N ALA A 131 -3.21 -6.78 -26.42
CA ALA A 131 -1.92 -6.41 -27.00
C ALA A 131 -0.74 -7.02 -26.23
N LEU A 132 -0.82 -7.07 -24.90
CA LEU A 132 0.22 -7.69 -24.07
C LEU A 132 0.31 -9.21 -24.31
N THR A 133 -0.82 -9.91 -24.36
CA THR A 133 -0.86 -11.35 -24.65
C THR A 133 -0.30 -11.65 -26.03
N ASN A 134 -0.65 -10.84 -27.04
CA ASN A 134 -0.15 -11.03 -28.41
C ASN A 134 1.33 -10.68 -28.58
N SER A 135 1.92 -9.91 -27.66
CA SER A 135 3.34 -9.54 -27.69
C SER A 135 4.23 -10.55 -26.95
N ALA A 136 3.63 -11.48 -26.20
CA ALA A 136 4.33 -12.52 -25.44
C ALA A 136 4.52 -13.84 -26.22
N ASP A 137 4.01 -13.91 -27.46
CA ASP A 137 4.19 -15.01 -28.43
C ASP A 137 5.31 -14.67 -29.43
#